data_AF-A0A2H0SE01-F1
#
_entry.id   AF-A0A2H0SE01-F1
#
_cell.length_a   1.000
_cell.length_b   1.000
_cell.length_c   1.000
_cell.angle_alpha   90.00
_cell.angle_beta   90.00
_cell.angle_gamma   90.00
#
_symmetry.space_group_name_H-M   'P 1'
#
loop_
_entity.id
_entity.type
_entity.pdbx_description
1 polymer ?
#
loop_
_entity_poly.entity_id
_entity_poly.type
_entity_poly.pdbx_seq_one_letter_code
_entity_poly.pdbx_strand_id
1 'polypeptide(L)'
;MDILYQINVIMHSGYFCDIIYLTMNYPTPTIGALSEISRDIAQILFATFVVGQIFIETKNTESILVGFIGSLVFWILGVYIVKERRKYDRI
;
A
#
# COMPACT_ATOMS: atom_id res chain seq x y z
N MET A 1 -12.55 -5.70 -22.61
CA MET A 1 -11.96 -5.28 -21.32
C MET A 1 -11.69 -6.54 -20.53
N ASP A 2 -10.41 -6.87 -20.33
CA ASP A 2 -10.01 -8.10 -19.66
C ASP A 2 -10.43 -8.12 -18.20
N ILE A 3 -10.83 -9.31 -17.72
CA ILE A 3 -11.07 -9.61 -16.30
C ILE A 3 -9.92 -9.13 -15.42
N LEU A 4 -8.70 -9.15 -15.93
CA LEU A 4 -7.49 -8.68 -15.25
C LEU A 4 -7.47 -7.16 -15.04
N TYR A 5 -7.98 -6.38 -16.00
CA TYR A 5 -8.15 -4.93 -15.83
C TYR A 5 -9.23 -4.64 -14.78
N GLN A 6 -10.33 -5.40 -14.79
CA GLN A 6 -11.36 -5.27 -13.75
C GLN A 6 -10.84 -5.64 -12.36
N ILE A 7 -10.05 -6.70 -12.20
CA ILE A 7 -9.44 -7.08 -10.92
C ILE A 7 -8.46 -5.98 -10.44
N ASN A 8 -7.67 -5.42 -11.35
CA ASN A 8 -6.75 -4.32 -11.02
C ASN A 8 -7.50 -3.05 -10.56
N VAL A 9 -8.58 -2.68 -11.27
CA VAL A 9 -9.43 -1.54 -10.89
C VAL A 9 -10.16 -1.79 -9.57
N ILE A 10 -10.70 -3.00 -9.36
CA ILE A 10 -11.39 -3.37 -8.12
C ILE A 10 -10.42 -3.31 -6.94
N MET A 11 -9.22 -3.86 -7.07
CA MET A 11 -8.19 -3.77 -6.03
C MET A 11 -7.84 -2.32 -5.71
N HIS A 12 -7.55 -1.48 -6.71
CA HIS A 12 -7.23 -0.06 -6.48
C HIS A 12 -8.39 0.72 -5.84
N SER A 13 -9.63 0.44 -6.25
CA SER A 13 -10.80 1.09 -5.67
C SER A 13 -11.06 0.67 -4.20
N GLY A 14 -10.80 -0.60 -3.87
CA GLY A 14 -10.93 -1.10 -2.49
C GLY A 14 -9.95 -0.42 -1.55
N TYR A 15 -8.65 -0.41 -1.91
CA TYR A 15 -7.63 0.24 -1.09
C TYR A 15 -7.84 1.76 -0.98
N PHE A 16 -8.33 2.41 -2.03
CA PHE A 16 -8.64 3.84 -1.98
C PHE A 16 -9.81 4.15 -1.04
N CYS A 17 -10.86 3.31 -1.06
CA CYS A 17 -11.98 3.41 -0.13
C CYS A 17 -11.55 3.20 1.32
N ASP A 18 -10.65 2.24 1.59
CA ASP A 18 -10.14 1.97 2.93
C ASP A 18 -9.29 3.13 3.48
N ILE A 19 -8.44 3.73 2.64
CA ILE A 19 -7.67 4.94 3.01
C ILE A 19 -8.63 6.10 3.33
N ILE A 20 -9.65 6.35 2.51
CA ILE A 20 -10.64 7.41 2.78
C ILE A 20 -11.40 7.11 4.08
N TYR A 21 -11.84 5.88 4.29
CA TYR A 21 -12.56 5.47 5.48
C TYR A 21 -11.73 5.68 6.75
N LEU A 22 -10.45 5.29 6.72
CA LEU A 22 -9.51 5.49 7.83
C LEU A 22 -9.27 6.99 8.10
N THR A 23 -9.14 7.79 7.03
CA THR A 23 -8.89 9.25 7.15
C THR A 23 -10.13 10.01 7.66
N MET A 24 -11.34 9.56 7.32
CA MET A 24 -12.59 10.19 7.76
C MET A 24 -12.97 9.82 9.20
N ASN A 25 -12.72 8.58 9.63
CA ASN A 25 -13.12 8.12 10.96
C ASN A 25 -12.05 8.37 12.05
N TYR A 26 -10.80 8.62 11.67
CA TYR A 26 -9.70 8.88 12.60
C TYR A 26 -8.97 10.18 12.25
N PRO A 27 -9.51 11.37 12.62
CA PRO A 27 -8.91 12.67 12.31
C PRO A 27 -7.54 12.88 12.99
N THR A 28 -7.26 12.12 14.05
CA THR A 28 -5.92 11.87 14.56
C THR A 28 -5.59 10.41 14.29
N PRO A 29 -4.68 10.10 13.36
CA PRO A 29 -4.46 8.74 12.95
C PRO A 29 -3.82 7.97 14.10
N THR A 30 -4.53 6.95 14.59
CA THR A 30 -3.98 6.06 15.62
C THR A 30 -2.77 5.33 15.04
N ILE A 31 -1.86 4.87 15.91
CA ILE A 31 -0.67 4.10 15.49
C ILE A 31 -1.08 2.86 14.66
N GLY A 32 -2.26 2.28 14.94
CA GLY A 32 -2.86 1.22 14.12
C GLY A 32 -3.22 1.68 12.71
N ALA A 33 -3.99 2.76 12.59
CA ALA A 33 -4.39 3.33 11.31
C ALA A 33 -3.18 3.75 10.44
N LEU A 34 -2.14 4.33 11.05
CA LEU A 34 -0.89 4.68 10.35
C LEU A 34 -0.17 3.45 9.78
N SER A 35 -0.18 2.32 10.51
CA SER A 35 0.39 1.08 10.00
C SER A 35 -0.42 0.52 8.84
N GLU A 36 -1.75 0.59 8.90
CA GLU A 36 -2.63 0.06 7.85
C GLU A 36 -2.45 0.88 6.58
N ILE A 37 -2.54 2.20 6.66
CA ILE A 37 -2.31 3.12 5.53
C ILE A 37 -0.93 2.88 4.91
N SER A 38 0.11 2.71 5.73
CA SER A 38 1.46 2.43 5.23
C SER A 38 1.54 1.11 4.44
N ARG A 39 0.79 0.08 4.84
CA ARG A 39 0.74 -1.21 4.11
C ARG A 39 -0.10 -1.10 2.84
N ASP A 40 -1.20 -0.35 2.86
CA ASP A 40 -2.05 -0.13 1.69
C ASP A 40 -1.28 0.64 0.61
N ILE A 41 -0.54 1.69 0.98
CA ILE A 41 0.35 2.41 0.07
C ILE A 41 1.39 1.47 -0.54
N ALA A 42 2.00 0.58 0.27
CA ALA A 42 2.95 -0.41 -0.23
C ALA A 42 2.33 -1.33 -1.28
N GLN A 43 1.10 -1.79 -1.07
CA GLN A 43 0.40 -2.67 -1.99
C GLN A 43 0.00 -1.96 -3.28
N ILE A 44 -0.49 -0.72 -3.20
CA ILE A 44 -0.83 0.11 -4.37
C ILE A 44 0.42 0.35 -5.23
N LEU A 45 1.54 0.73 -4.62
CA LEU A 45 2.80 0.94 -5.33
C LEU A 45 3.26 -0.34 -6.03
N PHE A 46 3.19 -1.48 -5.34
CA PHE A 46 3.61 -2.77 -5.91
C PHE A 46 2.71 -3.18 -7.07
N ALA A 47 1.39 -3.06 -6.89
CA ALA A 47 0.40 -3.39 -7.91
C ALA A 47 0.55 -2.49 -9.15
N THR A 48 0.77 -1.19 -8.96
CA THR A 48 0.84 -0.23 -10.07
C THR A 48 2.15 -0.36 -10.85
N PHE A 49 3.27 -0.33 -10.15
CA PHE A 49 4.58 -0.14 -10.77
C PHE A 49 5.33 -1.44 -11.02
N VAL A 50 5.00 -2.52 -10.30
CA VAL A 50 5.61 -3.84 -10.54
C VAL A 50 4.65 -4.68 -11.35
N VAL A 51 3.47 -4.97 -10.81
CA VAL A 51 2.49 -5.86 -11.44
C VAL A 51 1.95 -5.23 -12.74
N GLY A 52 1.56 -3.94 -12.71
CA GLY A 52 1.08 -3.23 -13.89
C GLY A 52 2.07 -3.20 -15.04
N GLN A 53 3.36 -3.01 -14.76
CA GLN A 53 4.41 -2.99 -15.80
C GLN A 53 4.68 -4.37 -16.40
N ILE A 54 4.50 -5.46 -15.64
CA ILE A 54 4.60 -6.83 -16.18
C ILE A 54 3.51 -7.07 -17.24
N PHE A 55 2.32 -6.49 -17.05
CA PHE A 55 1.17 -6.71 -17.94
C PHE A 55 1.11 -5.74 -19.14
N ILE A 56 1.69 -4.55 -19.04
CA ILE A 56 1.59 -3.53 -20.11
C ILE A 56 2.67 -3.74 -21.21
N GLU A 57 3.55 -4.74 -21.10
CA GLU A 57 4.70 -4.99 -21.99
C GLU A 57 5.69 -3.82 -22.13
N THR A 58 5.39 -2.65 -21.56
CA THR A 58 6.32 -1.56 -21.36
C THR A 58 7.27 -1.95 -20.23
N LYS A 59 8.37 -2.62 -20.56
CA LYS A 59 9.43 -2.96 -19.60
C LYS A 59 10.23 -1.72 -19.23
N ASN A 60 9.61 -0.76 -18.53
CA ASN A 60 10.35 0.32 -17.90
C ASN A 60 10.92 -0.19 -16.56
N THR A 61 12.15 -0.72 -16.64
CA THR A 61 12.88 -1.28 -15.51
C THR A 61 13.06 -0.28 -14.36
N GLU A 62 13.21 1.01 -14.67
CA GLU A 62 13.35 2.06 -13.66
C GLU A 62 12.06 2.24 -12.86
N SER A 63 10.90 2.25 -13.54
CA SER A 63 9.59 2.32 -12.87
C SER A 63 9.33 1.10 -11.99
N ILE A 64 9.71 -0.10 -12.45
CA ILE A 64 9.61 -1.34 -11.66
C ILE A 64 10.48 -1.25 -10.41
N LEU A 65 11.72 -0.78 -10.53
CA LEU A 65 12.63 -0.61 -9.40
C LEU A 65 12.11 0.39 -8.37
N VAL A 66 11.65 1.55 -8.82
CA VAL A 66 11.07 2.59 -7.95
C VAL A 66 9.82 2.05 -7.25
N GLY A 67 8.95 1.37 -7.99
CA GLY A 67 7.77 0.70 -7.46
C GLY A 67 8.10 -0.30 -6.38
N PHE A 68 9.05 -1.19 -6.66
CA PHE A 68 9.48 -2.23 -5.74
C PHE A 68 10.11 -1.66 -4.47
N ILE A 69 11.08 -0.74 -4.61
CA ILE A 69 11.76 -0.11 -3.46
C ILE A 69 10.77 0.68 -2.62
N GLY A 70 9.92 1.50 -3.26
CA GLY A 70 8.90 2.29 -2.56
C GLY A 70 7.94 1.40 -1.77
N SER A 71 7.47 0.31 -2.40
CA SER A 71 6.61 -0.68 -1.72
C SER A 71 7.29 -1.29 -0.51
N LEU A 72 8.57 -1.65 -0.64
CA LEU A 72 9.33 -2.25 0.44
C LEU A 72 9.50 -1.29 1.63
N VAL A 73 9.81 -0.02 1.36
CA VAL A 73 9.96 1.03 2.38
C VAL A 73 8.66 1.21 3.16
N PHE A 74 7.54 1.37 2.46
CA PHE A 74 6.23 1.54 3.10
C PHE A 74 5.76 0.29 3.84
N TRP A 75 6.10 -0.91 3.36
CA TRP A 75 5.83 -2.15 4.09
C TRP A 75 6.62 -2.24 5.39
N ILE A 76 7.93 -1.95 5.34
CA ILE A 76 8.82 -1.94 6.52
C ILE A 76 8.36 -0.89 7.54
N LEU A 77 7.98 0.30 7.08
CA LEU A 77 7.41 1.36 7.93
C LEU A 77 6.16 0.86 8.66
N GLY A 78 5.22 0.23 7.97
CA GLY A 78 4.02 -0.35 8.59
C GLY A 78 4.37 -1.40 9.65
N VAL A 79 5.32 -2.29 9.38
CA VAL A 79 5.80 -3.28 10.37
C VAL A 79 6.45 -2.60 11.59
N TYR A 80 7.26 -1.56 11.36
CA TYR A 80 7.96 -0.83 12.42
C TYR A 80 6.98 -0.11 13.35
N ILE A 81 5.97 0.55 12.79
CA ILE A 81 4.91 1.24 13.54
C ILE A 81 4.19 0.27 14.50
N VAL A 82 3.83 -0.93 14.03
CA VAL A 82 3.20 -1.96 14.88
C VAL A 82 4.15 -2.50 15.95
N LYS A 83 5.42 -2.67 15.61
CA LYS A 83 6.44 -3.11 16.56
C LYS A 83 6.59 -2.10 17.70
N GLU A 84 6.61 -0.81 17.38
CA GLU A 84 6.73 0.25 18.38
C GLU A 84 5.48 0.32 19.26
N ARG A 85 4.27 0.18 18.70
CA ARG A 85 3.02 0.07 19.48
C ARG A 85 3.09 -1.00 20.57
N ARG A 86 3.53 -2.22 20.20
CA ARG A 86 3.65 -3.37 21.14
C ARG A 86 4.69 -3.17 22.24
N LYS A 87 5.58 -2.19 22.11
CA LYS A 87 6.53 -1.82 23.15
C LYS A 87 5.88 -0.92 24.19
N TYR A 88 5.00 0.00 23.77
CA TYR A 88 4.25 0.89 24.65
C TYR A 88 3.07 0.19 25.34
N ASP A 89 2.38 -0.74 24.67
CA ASP A 89 1.27 -1.52 25.27
C ASP A 89 1.74 -2.52 26.37
N ARG A 90 3.06 -2.69 26.57
CA ARG A 90 3.66 -3.60 27.57
C ARG A 90 4.11 -2.90 28.87
N ILE A 91 3.92 -1.59 28.97
CA ILE A 91 4.23 -0.75 30.14
C ILE A 91 2.90 -0.41 30.84
#